data_AF-A0A2H3B991-F1
#
_entry.id   AF-A0A2H3B991-F1
#
_cell.length_a   1.000
_cell.length_b   1.000
_cell.length_c   1.000
_cell.angle_alpha   90.00
_cell.angle_beta   90.00
_cell.angle_gamma   90.00
#
_symmetry.space_group_name_H-M   'P 1'
#
loop_
_entity.id
_entity.type
_entity.pdbx_description
1 polymer ?
#
loop_
_entity_poly.entity_id
_entity_poly.type
_entity_poly.pdbx_seq_one_letter_code
_entity_poly.pdbx_strand_id
1 'polypeptide(L)'
;MVNWRDATTIAEQFLGVIKVTHFCAGIFLWEFLSTLDYEYTVYTGKRPFRWTLIIYLLTRYATMGAMLCYMIGFNDSHEFDCVAWLKATYAFSYGSLALASALIGMRAVALWNRHWLVFSLNVIAWLVNVGFMIFGITRASNETVWDPISKSCIAMNTSENAVNSVTTLIADVVLLVSMLWGVMRTKNEGNLWRLLYHQGVVWTALATLAEVPTVSFLELNLNDPMNLIFQPVTLTVLNIGATRLYRDLAKFGTPVISTNDCVHPIHFATRPTIPSGSSRRTHTYTFPPSEILTPLTSMRETQTSSSQDFALEISKRVEVQQEV
;
A
#
# COMPACT_ATOMS: atom_id res chain seq x y z
N MET A 1 21.83 7.60 33.33
CA MET A 1 20.98 8.12 32.24
C MET A 1 21.89 8.46 31.08
N VAL A 2 21.57 8.00 29.87
CA VAL A 2 22.36 8.33 28.66
C VAL A 2 22.12 9.79 28.29
N ASN A 3 23.17 10.54 27.96
CA ASN A 3 23.05 11.92 27.49
C ASN A 3 22.84 11.91 25.97
N TRP A 4 21.59 12.04 25.54
CA TRP A 4 21.19 11.99 24.12
C TRP A 4 21.72 13.14 23.26
N ARG A 5 22.23 14.20 23.90
CA ARG A 5 22.79 15.39 23.25
C ARG A 5 24.32 15.43 23.28
N ASP A 6 24.97 14.37 23.74
CA ASP A 6 26.43 14.29 23.67
C ASP A 6 26.91 14.10 22.23
N ALA A 7 27.97 14.81 21.84
CA ALA A 7 28.46 14.82 20.46
C ALA A 7 28.90 13.42 19.99
N THR A 8 29.48 12.63 20.88
CA THR A 8 29.90 11.25 20.57
C THR A 8 28.69 10.35 20.27
N THR A 9 27.63 10.47 21.06
CA THR A 9 26.39 9.69 20.90
C THR A 9 25.66 10.07 19.60
N ILE A 10 25.62 11.36 19.25
CA ILE A 10 25.02 11.84 18.00
C ILE A 10 25.76 11.26 16.78
N ALA A 11 27.09 11.28 16.79
CA ALA A 11 27.90 10.73 15.71
C ALA A 11 27.67 9.22 15.50
N GLU A 12 27.63 8.45 16.59
CA GLU A 12 27.32 7.01 16.54
C GLU A 12 25.92 6.72 15.97
N GLN A 13 24.93 7.52 16.37
CA GLN A 13 23.56 7.34 15.90
C GLN A 13 23.38 7.74 14.44
N PHE A 14 24.11 8.76 13.99
CA PHE A 14 24.13 9.14 12.57
C PHE A 14 24.65 7.99 11.69
N LEU A 15 25.70 7.28 12.13
CA LEU A 15 26.15 6.05 11.46
C LEU A 15 25.06 4.97 11.45
N GLY A 16 24.24 4.90 12.50
CA GLY A 16 23.04 4.06 12.54
C GLY A 16 22.03 4.41 11.44
N VAL A 17 21.71 5.70 11.30
CA VAL A 17 20.80 6.20 10.24
C VAL A 17 21.32 5.86 8.85
N ILE A 18 22.63 6.05 8.61
CA ILE A 18 23.26 5.71 7.33
C ILE A 18 23.08 4.22 7.02
N LYS A 19 23.38 3.33 7.99
CA LYS A 19 23.26 1.88 7.82
C LYS A 19 21.82 1.45 7.54
N VAL A 20 20.85 1.97 8.29
CA VAL A 20 19.42 1.68 8.09
C VAL A 20 18.97 2.16 6.71
N THR A 21 19.40 3.36 6.30
CA THR A 21 19.04 3.91 4.99
C THR A 21 19.60 3.07 3.84
N HIS A 22 20.86 2.61 3.94
CA HIS A 22 21.46 1.71 2.95
C HIS A 22 20.74 0.36 2.88
N PHE A 23 20.35 -0.19 4.03
CA PHE A 23 19.57 -1.42 4.09
C PHE A 23 18.20 -1.26 3.42
N CYS A 24 17.48 -0.18 3.73
CA CYS A 24 16.20 0.17 3.09
C CYS A 24 16.34 0.37 1.58
N ALA A 25 17.39 1.07 1.14
CA ALA A 25 17.67 1.27 -0.29
C ALA A 25 17.95 -0.07 -1.00
N GLY A 26 18.70 -0.98 -0.38
CA GLY A 26 18.95 -2.32 -0.91
C GLY A 26 17.67 -3.15 -1.04
N ILE A 27 16.81 -3.16 -0.02
CA ILE A 27 15.50 -3.84 -0.08
C ILE A 27 14.63 -3.25 -1.19
N PHE A 28 14.57 -1.92 -1.29
CA PHE A 28 13.77 -1.26 -2.31
C PHE A 28 14.31 -1.54 -3.72
N LEU A 29 15.63 -1.54 -3.90
CA LEU A 29 16.28 -1.88 -5.16
C LEU A 29 15.98 -3.34 -5.56
N TRP A 30 16.04 -4.27 -4.61
CA TRP A 30 15.65 -5.66 -4.83
C TRP A 30 14.19 -5.79 -5.26
N GLU A 31 13.26 -5.13 -4.57
CA GLU A 31 11.85 -5.09 -4.98
C GLU A 31 11.71 -4.44 -6.37
N PHE A 32 12.50 -3.41 -6.66
CA PHE A 32 12.45 -2.73 -7.93
C PHE A 32 12.83 -3.68 -9.08
N LEU A 33 14.00 -4.31 -8.97
CA LEU A 33 14.53 -5.21 -10.00
C LEU A 33 13.68 -6.47 -10.19
N SER A 34 13.25 -7.10 -9.10
CA SER A 34 12.44 -8.34 -9.14
C SER A 34 11.08 -8.15 -9.80
N THR A 35 10.65 -6.91 -10.02
CA THR A 35 9.31 -6.59 -10.49
C THR A 35 9.28 -5.83 -11.81
N LEU A 36 10.46 -5.66 -12.44
CA LEU A 36 10.60 -5.10 -13.78
C LEU A 36 9.89 -5.93 -14.86
N ASP A 37 9.80 -7.25 -14.68
CA ASP A 37 9.09 -8.13 -15.62
C ASP A 37 7.62 -7.70 -15.80
N TYR A 38 6.96 -7.29 -14.72
CA TYR A 38 5.59 -6.79 -14.80
C TYR A 38 5.48 -5.56 -15.70
N GLU A 39 6.37 -4.59 -15.56
CA GLU A 39 6.38 -3.36 -16.35
C GLU A 39 6.75 -3.64 -17.81
N TYR A 40 7.72 -4.54 -18.03
CA TYR A 40 8.09 -5.01 -19.35
C TYR A 40 6.91 -5.67 -20.08
N THR A 41 6.09 -6.47 -19.39
CA THR A 41 4.88 -7.06 -20.01
C THR A 41 3.83 -6.01 -20.40
N VAL A 42 3.77 -4.87 -19.70
CA VAL A 42 2.88 -3.78 -20.08
C VAL A 42 3.45 -3.00 -21.28
N TYR A 43 4.75 -2.72 -21.27
CA TYR A 43 5.42 -2.01 -22.37
C TYR A 43 5.40 -2.81 -23.68
N THR A 44 5.54 -4.13 -23.60
CA THR A 44 5.41 -5.05 -24.74
C THR A 44 3.96 -5.25 -25.23
N GLY A 45 2.99 -4.56 -24.63
CA GLY A 45 1.59 -4.59 -25.06
C GLY A 45 0.83 -5.87 -24.67
N LYS A 46 1.41 -6.76 -23.85
CA LYS A 46 0.74 -7.98 -23.38
C LYS A 46 -0.39 -7.69 -22.38
N ARG A 47 -0.44 -6.47 -21.83
CA ARG A 47 -1.49 -5.98 -20.91
C ARG A 47 -1.99 -4.61 -21.36
N PRO A 48 -3.29 -4.29 -21.17
CA PRO A 48 -3.84 -3.00 -21.57
C PRO A 48 -3.29 -1.86 -20.69
N PHE A 49 -2.98 -0.74 -21.32
CA PHE A 49 -2.54 0.47 -20.61
C PHE A 49 -3.71 1.08 -19.81
N ARG A 50 -3.48 1.33 -18.52
CA ARG A 50 -4.43 2.01 -17.62
C ARG A 50 -3.78 3.27 -17.07
N TRP A 51 -4.52 4.37 -16.96
CA TRP A 51 -3.97 5.62 -16.43
C TRP A 51 -3.42 5.49 -14.99
N THR A 52 -3.99 4.60 -14.17
CA THR A 52 -3.47 4.30 -12.82
C THR A 52 -2.06 3.69 -12.82
N LEU A 53 -1.60 3.14 -13.96
CA LEU A 53 -0.23 2.68 -14.12
C LEU A 53 0.77 3.84 -14.07
N ILE A 54 0.39 5.02 -14.56
CA ILE A 54 1.27 6.20 -14.51
C ILE A 54 1.56 6.56 -13.06
N ILE A 55 0.53 6.58 -12.21
CA ILE A 55 0.68 6.84 -10.76
C ILE A 55 1.58 5.77 -10.12
N TYR A 56 1.39 4.50 -10.47
CA TYR A 56 2.23 3.39 -10.03
C TYR A 56 3.71 3.58 -10.41
N LEU A 57 3.99 3.89 -11.68
CA LEU A 57 5.34 4.13 -12.17
C LEU A 57 5.98 5.34 -11.47
N LEU A 58 5.25 6.46 -11.40
CA LEU A 58 5.73 7.66 -10.71
C LEU A 58 6.07 7.39 -9.24
N THR A 59 5.25 6.61 -8.53
CA THR A 59 5.52 6.21 -7.14
C THR A 59 6.86 5.47 -7.04
N ARG A 60 7.10 4.50 -7.93
CA ARG A 60 8.33 3.70 -7.95
C ARG A 60 9.56 4.52 -8.30
N TYR A 61 9.49 5.31 -9.36
CA TYR A 61 10.62 6.14 -9.81
C TYR A 61 10.92 7.27 -8.81
N ALA A 62 9.89 7.86 -8.18
CA ALA A 62 10.09 8.85 -7.12
C ALA A 62 10.77 8.23 -5.89
N THR A 63 10.36 7.03 -5.46
CA THR A 63 11.02 6.34 -4.34
C THR A 63 12.46 5.97 -4.67
N MET A 64 12.72 5.52 -5.91
CA MET A 64 14.09 5.24 -6.36
C MET A 64 14.94 6.51 -6.37
N GLY A 65 14.39 7.63 -6.86
CA GLY A 65 15.02 8.95 -6.80
C GLY A 65 15.32 9.38 -5.36
N ALA A 66 14.39 9.18 -4.43
CA ALA A 66 14.60 9.47 -3.01
C ALA A 66 15.75 8.64 -2.43
N MET A 67 15.78 7.33 -2.67
CA MET A 67 16.86 6.46 -2.20
C MET A 67 18.22 6.85 -2.80
N LEU A 68 18.27 7.22 -4.09
CA LEU A 68 19.49 7.72 -4.72
C LEU A 68 19.96 9.03 -4.09
N CYS A 69 19.05 9.97 -3.82
CA CYS A 69 19.38 11.21 -3.13
C CYS A 69 19.96 10.94 -1.73
N TYR A 70 19.39 9.99 -0.97
CA TYR A 70 19.96 9.57 0.32
C TYR A 70 21.37 8.99 0.18
N MET A 71 21.59 8.11 -0.79
CA MET A 71 22.92 7.51 -1.02
C MET A 71 23.97 8.58 -1.38
N ILE A 72 23.62 9.51 -2.28
CA ILE A 72 24.51 10.61 -2.68
C ILE A 72 24.84 11.49 -1.48
N GLY A 73 23.84 11.87 -0.68
CA GLY A 73 24.03 12.76 0.46
C GLY A 73 24.88 12.19 1.60
N PHE A 74 24.92 10.85 1.75
CA PHE A 74 25.74 10.21 2.78
C PHE A 74 27.11 9.73 2.30
N ASN A 75 27.31 9.56 1.00
CA ASN A 75 28.55 9.02 0.44
C ASN A 75 29.44 10.09 -0.20
N ASP A 76 28.87 11.21 -0.65
CA ASP A 76 29.65 12.28 -1.23
C ASP A 76 30.34 13.13 -0.15
N SER A 77 31.63 13.37 -0.33
CA SER A 77 32.48 14.13 0.61
C SER A 77 32.93 15.48 0.04
N HIS A 78 32.46 15.81 -1.17
CA HIS A 78 32.63 17.12 -1.79
C HIS A 78 31.60 18.12 -1.27
N GLU A 79 31.97 19.40 -1.25
CA GLU A 79 31.06 20.47 -0.85
C GLU A 79 30.00 20.69 -1.95
N PHE A 80 28.73 20.53 -1.59
CA PHE A 80 27.58 20.80 -2.47
C PHE A 80 26.49 21.56 -1.72
N ASP A 81 25.53 22.13 -2.45
CA ASP A 81 24.42 22.88 -1.88
C ASP A 81 23.49 21.98 -1.05
N CYS A 82 23.71 21.91 0.28
CA CYS A 82 22.90 21.12 1.21
C CYS A 82 21.41 21.42 1.14
N VAL A 83 21.06 22.69 0.93
CA VAL A 83 19.67 23.14 0.82
C VAL A 83 19.01 22.54 -0.43
N ALA A 84 19.72 22.55 -1.57
CA ALA A 84 19.20 22.01 -2.82
C ALA A 84 19.04 20.48 -2.73
N TRP A 85 20.04 19.80 -2.15
CA TRP A 85 19.99 18.36 -1.92
C TRP A 85 18.85 17.96 -0.98
N LEU A 86 18.66 18.66 0.14
CA LEU A 86 17.57 18.34 1.08
C LEU A 86 16.21 18.58 0.44
N LYS A 87 16.04 19.69 -0.30
CA LYS A 87 14.80 19.95 -1.06
C LYS A 87 14.50 18.85 -2.06
N ALA A 88 15.50 18.40 -2.82
CA ALA A 88 15.34 17.30 -3.76
C ALA A 88 14.95 16.00 -3.04
N THR A 89 15.64 15.67 -1.94
CA THR A 89 15.38 14.47 -1.14
C THR A 89 13.95 14.45 -0.60
N TYR A 90 13.48 15.56 -0.03
CA TYR A 90 12.11 15.67 0.47
C TYR A 90 11.07 15.72 -0.65
N ALA A 91 11.35 16.39 -1.77
CA ALA A 91 10.45 16.38 -2.93
C ALA A 91 10.22 14.97 -3.47
N PHE A 92 11.28 14.17 -3.63
CA PHE A 92 11.14 12.77 -4.07
C PHE A 92 10.50 11.88 -3.00
N SER A 93 10.90 12.02 -1.73
CA SER A 93 10.37 11.20 -0.63
C SER A 93 8.89 11.47 -0.41
N TYR A 94 8.50 12.72 -0.17
CA TYR A 94 7.11 13.10 0.05
C TYR A 94 6.26 12.96 -1.22
N GLY A 95 6.84 13.22 -2.40
CA GLY A 95 6.17 12.96 -3.67
C GLY A 95 5.80 11.48 -3.83
N SER A 96 6.72 10.57 -3.50
CA SER A 96 6.44 9.13 -3.55
C SER A 96 5.37 8.71 -2.53
N LEU A 97 5.42 9.21 -1.29
CA LEU A 97 4.43 8.93 -0.25
C LEU A 97 3.05 9.42 -0.67
N ALA A 98 2.93 10.66 -1.17
CA ALA A 98 1.68 11.20 -1.67
C ALA A 98 1.08 10.34 -2.80
N LEU A 99 1.91 9.84 -3.73
CA LEU A 99 1.46 8.97 -4.80
C LEU A 99 1.06 7.57 -4.28
N ALA A 100 1.78 7.03 -3.30
CA ALA A 100 1.42 5.78 -2.62
C ALA A 100 0.06 5.89 -1.90
N SER A 101 -0.17 6.97 -1.14
CA SER A 101 -1.45 7.27 -0.50
C SER A 101 -2.57 7.44 -1.54
N ALA A 102 -2.28 8.03 -2.71
CA ALA A 102 -3.25 8.11 -3.81
C ALA A 102 -3.61 6.72 -4.38
N LEU A 103 -2.66 5.79 -4.53
CA LEU A 103 -2.93 4.41 -4.96
C LEU A 103 -3.87 3.69 -3.99
N ILE A 104 -3.63 3.85 -2.68
CA ILE A 104 -4.48 3.28 -1.62
C ILE A 104 -5.87 3.93 -1.65
N GLY A 105 -5.94 5.26 -1.72
CA GLY A 105 -7.20 6.01 -1.78
C GLY A 105 -8.06 5.65 -2.99
N MET A 106 -7.45 5.47 -4.17
CA MET A 106 -8.17 5.01 -5.37
C MET A 106 -8.80 3.63 -5.17
N ARG A 107 -8.10 2.70 -4.51
CA ARG A 107 -8.64 1.38 -4.18
C ARG A 107 -9.78 1.48 -3.18
N ALA A 108 -9.66 2.34 -2.16
CA ALA A 108 -10.75 2.62 -1.23
C ALA A 108 -11.99 3.12 -1.98
N VAL A 109 -11.85 4.14 -2.84
CA VAL A 109 -12.96 4.69 -3.63
C VAL A 109 -13.64 3.63 -4.51
N ALA A 110 -12.87 2.73 -5.12
CA ALA A 110 -13.40 1.65 -5.93
C ALA A 110 -14.24 0.65 -5.11
N LEU A 111 -13.80 0.30 -3.90
CA LEU A 111 -14.53 -0.60 -3.00
C LEU A 111 -15.88 -0.03 -2.54
N TRP A 112 -15.97 1.29 -2.44
CA TRP A 112 -17.18 2.00 -2.03
C TRP A 112 -18.11 2.34 -3.20
N ASN A 113 -17.90 1.75 -4.38
CA ASN A 113 -18.67 2.02 -5.59
C ASN A 113 -18.85 3.52 -5.86
N ARG A 114 -17.78 4.31 -5.61
CA ARG A 114 -17.75 5.78 -5.78
C ARG A 114 -18.82 6.52 -4.96
N HIS A 115 -19.14 6.05 -3.75
CA HIS A 115 -19.98 6.81 -2.83
C HIS A 115 -19.35 8.18 -2.52
N TRP A 116 -20.11 9.26 -2.78
CA TRP A 116 -19.59 10.62 -2.79
C TRP A 116 -18.94 11.03 -1.45
N LEU A 117 -19.49 10.60 -0.31
CA LEU A 117 -18.90 10.90 1.01
C LEU A 117 -17.49 10.35 1.17
N VAL A 118 -17.27 9.08 0.80
CA VAL A 118 -15.97 8.43 0.96
C VAL A 118 -14.97 8.97 -0.05
N PHE A 119 -15.44 9.26 -1.27
CA PHE A 119 -14.64 9.95 -2.27
C PHE A 119 -14.16 11.32 -1.76
N SER A 120 -15.08 12.18 -1.31
CA SER A 120 -14.73 13.50 -0.78
C SER A 120 -13.78 13.41 0.42
N LEU A 121 -14.04 12.50 1.34
CA LEU A 121 -13.21 12.31 2.53
C LEU A 121 -11.78 11.85 2.17
N ASN A 122 -11.62 10.88 1.27
CA ASN A 122 -10.30 10.41 0.82
C ASN A 122 -9.53 11.51 0.09
N VAL A 123 -10.22 12.26 -0.78
CA VAL A 123 -9.60 13.36 -1.54
C VAL A 123 -9.18 14.49 -0.61
N ILE A 124 -10.01 14.87 0.36
CA ILE A 124 -9.67 15.92 1.34
C ILE A 124 -8.48 15.48 2.19
N ALA A 125 -8.50 14.25 2.73
CA ALA A 125 -7.39 13.73 3.54
C ALA A 125 -6.08 13.73 2.75
N TRP A 126 -6.13 13.32 1.48
CA TRP A 126 -4.97 13.33 0.59
C TRP A 126 -4.48 14.75 0.28
N LEU A 127 -5.37 15.70 -0.04
CA LEU A 127 -5.00 17.09 -0.31
C LEU A 127 -4.40 17.79 0.91
N VAL A 128 -4.95 17.52 2.11
CA VAL A 128 -4.38 18.01 3.36
C VAL A 128 -2.97 17.46 3.55
N ASN A 129 -2.78 16.15 3.37
CA ASN A 129 -1.46 15.52 3.49
C ASN A 129 -0.44 16.14 2.52
N VAL A 130 -0.80 16.29 1.24
CA VAL A 130 0.07 16.93 0.23
C VAL A 130 0.38 18.38 0.57
N GLY A 131 -0.60 19.14 1.06
CA GLY A 131 -0.41 20.54 1.47
C GLY A 131 0.61 20.66 2.61
N PHE A 132 0.52 19.81 3.62
CA PHE A 132 1.48 19.77 4.73
C PHE A 132 2.86 19.29 4.28
N MET A 133 2.94 18.32 3.36
CA MET A 133 4.22 17.88 2.79
C MET A 133 4.95 19.00 2.04
N ILE A 134 4.22 19.78 1.22
CA ILE A 134 4.79 20.95 0.53
C ILE A 134 5.25 22.00 1.53
N PHE A 135 4.44 22.27 2.55
CA PHE A 135 4.81 23.19 3.62
C PHE A 135 6.08 22.72 4.37
N GLY A 136 6.19 21.42 4.66
CA GLY A 136 7.38 20.80 5.24
C GLY A 136 8.64 20.99 4.38
N ILE A 137 8.55 20.81 3.06
CA ILE A 137 9.67 21.07 2.13
C ILE A 137 10.14 22.52 2.21
N THR A 138 9.22 23.48 2.29
CA THR A 138 9.58 24.91 2.33
C THR A 138 10.22 25.34 3.65
N ARG A 139 9.88 24.70 4.77
CA ARG A 139 10.47 25.01 6.09
C ARG A 139 11.81 24.34 6.32
N ALA A 140 11.91 23.08 5.91
CA ALA A 140 13.12 22.28 6.04
C ALA A 140 14.39 22.94 5.49
N SER A 141 14.25 23.84 4.51
CA SER A 141 15.40 24.49 3.87
C SER A 141 16.07 25.58 4.67
N ASN A 142 15.44 26.09 5.74
CA ASN A 142 15.98 27.26 6.43
C ASN A 142 17.09 26.92 7.44
N GLU A 143 17.29 25.63 7.75
CA GLU A 143 18.07 25.20 8.91
C GLU A 143 19.07 24.06 8.62
N THR A 144 19.48 23.89 7.36
CA THR A 144 20.56 22.96 7.00
C THR A 144 21.89 23.67 6.89
N VAL A 145 22.91 23.13 7.54
CA VAL A 145 24.28 23.65 7.49
C VAL A 145 25.24 22.53 7.07
N TRP A 146 26.20 22.87 6.21
CA TRP A 146 27.31 21.97 5.88
C TRP A 146 28.29 21.95 7.05
N ASP A 147 28.57 20.76 7.59
CA ASP A 147 29.60 20.60 8.62
C ASP A 147 30.93 20.16 7.95
N PRO A 148 31.98 21.01 7.99
CA PRO A 148 33.27 20.68 7.40
C PRO A 148 34.01 19.55 8.14
N ILE A 149 33.64 19.23 9.38
CA ILE A 149 34.28 18.19 10.20
C ILE A 149 33.76 16.81 9.80
N SER A 150 32.43 16.65 9.74
CA SER A 150 31.79 15.40 9.34
C SER A 150 31.72 15.21 7.83
N LYS A 151 32.01 16.27 7.04
CA LYS A 151 31.87 16.30 5.57
C LYS A 151 30.48 15.88 5.12
N SER A 152 29.45 16.37 5.82
CA SER A 152 28.06 16.00 5.55
C SER A 152 27.13 17.18 5.81
N CYS A 153 25.96 17.15 5.16
CA CYS A 153 24.88 18.09 5.45
C CYS A 153 24.14 17.66 6.72
N ILE A 154 24.03 18.58 7.69
CA ILE A 154 23.28 18.34 8.92
C ILE A 154 21.99 19.16 8.87
N ALA A 155 20.85 18.48 9.02
CA ALA A 155 19.55 19.11 9.20
C ALA A 155 19.32 19.40 10.68
N MET A 156 19.13 20.67 11.03
CA MET A 156 18.85 21.10 12.41
C MET A 156 17.34 21.30 12.62
N ASN A 157 16.91 21.18 13.88
CA ASN A 157 15.52 21.32 14.34
C ASN A 157 14.49 20.52 13.51
N THR A 158 14.79 19.23 13.30
CA THR A 158 13.89 18.31 12.60
C THR A 158 12.50 18.23 13.27
N SER A 159 12.38 18.61 14.54
CA SER A 159 11.13 18.65 15.30
C SER A 159 10.04 19.54 14.70
N GLU A 160 10.39 20.55 13.88
CA GLU A 160 9.36 21.35 13.20
C GLU A 160 8.53 20.52 12.20
N ASN A 161 9.10 19.42 11.70
CA ASN A 161 8.41 18.50 10.80
C ASN A 161 7.48 17.52 11.53
N ALA A 162 7.45 17.53 12.87
CA ALA A 162 6.56 16.67 13.66
C ALA A 162 5.09 16.86 13.28
N VAL A 163 4.66 18.11 13.11
CA VAL A 163 3.28 18.45 12.68
C VAL A 163 2.96 17.85 11.31
N ASN A 164 3.90 17.88 10.36
CA ASN A 164 3.74 17.25 9.06
C ASN A 164 3.57 15.73 9.22
N SER A 165 4.45 15.08 9.97
CA SER A 165 4.41 13.63 10.19
C SER A 165 3.15 13.15 10.92
N VAL A 166 2.68 13.87 11.94
CA VAL A 166 1.41 13.57 12.61
C VAL A 166 0.23 13.73 11.65
N THR A 167 0.23 14.79 10.83
CA THR A 167 -0.82 15.00 9.83
C THR A 167 -0.83 13.89 8.79
N THR A 168 0.35 13.46 8.33
CA THR A 168 0.51 12.31 7.42
C THR A 168 -0.02 11.04 8.05
N LEU A 169 0.36 10.72 9.28
CA LEU A 169 -0.15 9.55 10.00
C LEU A 169 -1.69 9.56 10.10
N ILE A 170 -2.30 10.70 10.44
CA ILE A 170 -3.76 10.81 10.51
C ILE A 170 -4.38 10.57 9.12
N ALA A 171 -3.83 11.19 8.07
CA ALA A 171 -4.32 11.02 6.71
C ALA A 171 -4.21 9.56 6.25
N ASP A 172 -3.07 8.91 6.48
CA ASP A 172 -2.85 7.52 6.09
C ASP A 172 -3.72 6.55 6.91
N VAL A 173 -3.91 6.78 8.21
CA VAL A 173 -4.89 6.04 9.03
C VAL A 173 -6.30 6.18 8.45
N VAL A 174 -6.73 7.37 8.06
CA VAL A 174 -8.04 7.59 7.45
C VAL A 174 -8.18 6.83 6.14
N LEU A 175 -7.18 6.88 5.26
CA LEU A 175 -7.18 6.14 3.98
C LEU A 175 -7.21 4.63 4.22
N LEU A 176 -6.35 4.11 5.10
CA LEU A 176 -6.24 2.69 5.45
C LEU A 176 -7.53 2.16 6.09
N VAL A 177 -8.12 2.90 7.04
CA VAL A 177 -9.40 2.53 7.67
C VAL A 177 -10.52 2.53 6.63
N SER A 178 -10.59 3.53 5.76
CA SER A 178 -11.62 3.58 4.71
C SER A 178 -11.51 2.39 3.73
N MET A 179 -10.28 1.97 3.42
CA MET A 179 -10.00 0.79 2.60
C MET A 179 -10.40 -0.50 3.31
N LEU A 180 -9.93 -0.73 4.55
CA LEU A 180 -10.25 -1.92 5.34
C LEU A 180 -11.76 -2.08 5.54
N TRP A 181 -12.43 -0.99 5.91
CA TRP A 181 -13.88 -0.97 6.07
C TRP A 181 -14.60 -1.30 4.76
N GLY A 182 -14.13 -0.75 3.63
CA GLY A 182 -14.65 -1.06 2.31
C GLY A 182 -14.56 -2.55 1.97
N VAL A 183 -13.43 -3.20 2.30
CA VAL A 183 -13.25 -4.65 2.10
C VAL A 183 -14.16 -5.46 3.02
N MET A 184 -14.29 -5.07 4.29
CA MET A 184 -15.16 -5.75 5.25
C MET A 184 -16.64 -5.65 4.89
N ARG A 185 -17.06 -4.54 4.26
CA ARG A 185 -18.43 -4.34 3.78
C ARG A 185 -18.76 -5.19 2.56
N THR A 186 -17.82 -5.33 1.63
CA THR A 186 -18.02 -5.99 0.32
C THR A 186 -17.95 -7.52 0.40
N LYS A 187 -18.41 -8.12 1.51
CA LYS A 187 -18.42 -9.58 1.74
C LYS A 187 -18.99 -10.32 0.52
N ASN A 188 -18.10 -10.92 -0.26
CA ASN A 188 -18.42 -11.75 -1.41
C ASN A 188 -17.63 -13.06 -1.30
N GLU A 189 -18.27 -14.19 -1.60
CA GLU A 189 -17.67 -15.53 -1.45
C GLU A 189 -16.73 -15.91 -2.61
N GLY A 190 -15.75 -15.06 -2.93
CA GLY A 190 -14.83 -15.28 -4.06
C GLY A 190 -13.35 -15.26 -3.68
N ASN A 191 -12.53 -15.93 -4.50
CA ASN A 191 -11.05 -15.89 -4.40
C ASN A 191 -10.50 -14.46 -4.46
N LEU A 192 -11.17 -13.57 -5.21
CA LEU A 192 -10.84 -12.16 -5.27
C LEU A 192 -11.01 -11.47 -3.91
N TRP A 193 -12.12 -11.69 -3.21
CA TRP A 193 -12.35 -11.08 -1.89
C TRP A 193 -11.32 -11.56 -0.86
N ARG A 194 -11.02 -12.87 -0.85
CA ARG A 194 -9.99 -13.45 0.04
C ARG A 194 -8.61 -12.81 -0.20
N LEU A 195 -8.23 -12.62 -1.46
CA LEU A 195 -7.01 -11.92 -1.82
C LEU A 195 -7.03 -10.47 -1.31
N LEU A 196 -8.09 -9.72 -1.62
CA LEU A 196 -8.18 -8.31 -1.22
C LEU A 196 -8.13 -8.14 0.29
N TYR A 197 -8.78 -9.03 1.04
CA TYR A 197 -8.81 -9.02 2.50
C TYR A 197 -7.44 -9.37 3.10
N HIS A 198 -6.86 -10.51 2.71
CA HIS A 198 -5.58 -10.95 3.27
C HIS A 198 -4.46 -9.95 2.96
N GLN A 199 -4.37 -9.49 1.71
CA GLN A 199 -3.36 -8.51 1.33
C GLN A 199 -3.63 -7.15 1.96
N GLY A 200 -4.89 -6.71 1.98
CA GLY A 200 -5.26 -5.42 2.58
C GLY A 200 -4.87 -5.37 4.06
N VAL A 201 -5.26 -6.38 4.85
CA VAL A 201 -4.99 -6.41 6.29
C VAL A 201 -3.50 -6.50 6.59
N VAL A 202 -2.76 -7.39 5.91
CA VAL A 202 -1.31 -7.57 6.15
C VAL A 202 -0.54 -6.30 5.83
N TRP A 203 -0.82 -5.66 4.68
CA TRP A 203 -0.12 -4.43 4.30
C TRP A 203 -0.52 -3.23 5.16
N THR A 204 -1.79 -3.13 5.55
CA THR A 204 -2.24 -2.08 6.48
C THR A 204 -1.56 -2.24 7.85
N ALA A 205 -1.50 -3.45 8.41
CA ALA A 205 -0.83 -3.69 9.68
C ALA A 205 0.67 -3.33 9.60
N LEU A 206 1.34 -3.72 8.51
CA LEU A 206 2.75 -3.41 8.31
C LEU A 206 3.00 -1.90 8.15
N ALA A 207 2.13 -1.18 7.42
CA ALA A 207 2.22 0.27 7.28
C ALA A 207 2.09 0.96 8.65
N THR A 208 1.07 0.62 9.44
CA THR A 208 0.87 1.19 10.78
C THR A 208 2.05 0.88 11.72
N LEU A 209 2.59 -0.34 11.67
CA LEU A 209 3.77 -0.70 12.47
C LEU A 209 5.04 0.07 12.06
N ALA A 210 5.14 0.52 10.81
CA ALA A 210 6.27 1.31 10.34
C ALA A 210 6.09 2.81 10.60
N GLU A 211 4.86 3.34 10.62
CA GLU A 211 4.60 4.78 10.84
C GLU A 211 4.59 5.18 12.30
N VAL A 212 4.02 4.35 13.19
CA VAL A 212 3.88 4.67 14.61
C VAL A 212 5.23 4.96 15.28
N PRO A 213 6.30 4.17 15.06
CA PRO A 213 7.62 4.49 15.59
C PRO A 213 8.15 5.82 15.05
N THR A 214 7.99 6.09 13.75
CA THR A 214 8.49 7.33 13.12
C THR A 214 7.91 8.58 13.77
N VAL A 215 6.59 8.62 13.98
CA VAL A 215 5.96 9.75 14.66
C VAL A 215 6.35 9.82 16.13
N SER A 216 6.41 8.68 16.82
CA SER A 216 6.75 8.63 18.24
C SER A 216 8.15 9.19 18.52
N PHE A 217 9.14 8.79 17.72
CA PHE A 217 10.51 9.27 17.87
C PHE A 217 10.66 10.75 17.54
N LEU A 218 9.95 11.22 16.51
CA LEU A 218 9.97 12.62 16.10
C LEU A 218 9.35 13.56 17.16
N GLU A 219 8.28 13.14 17.84
CA GLU A 219 7.64 13.88 18.93
C GLU A 219 8.48 13.87 20.23
N LEU A 220 9.15 12.75 20.52
CA LEU A 220 10.05 12.65 21.68
C LEU A 220 11.28 13.57 21.55
N ASN A 221 11.66 13.93 20.32
CA ASN A 221 12.74 14.85 19.99
C ASN A 221 14.02 14.63 20.82
N LEU A 222 14.53 13.39 20.82
CA LEU A 222 15.75 13.04 21.55
C LEU A 222 16.96 13.75 20.93
N ASN A 223 17.10 13.63 19.60
CA ASN A 223 18.05 14.32 18.74
C ASN A 223 17.69 14.14 17.25
N ASP A 224 18.33 14.89 16.36
CA ASP A 224 18.03 14.87 14.93
C ASP A 224 18.23 13.48 14.26
N PRO A 225 19.32 12.72 14.51
CA PRO A 225 19.48 11.39 13.89
C PRO A 225 18.38 10.41 14.29
N MET A 226 17.99 10.39 15.56
CA MET A 226 16.96 9.47 16.04
C MET A 226 15.57 9.83 15.51
N ASN A 227 15.30 11.11 15.25
CA ASN A 227 14.07 11.57 14.61
C ASN A 227 13.97 11.09 13.14
N LEU A 228 15.11 10.85 12.48
CA LEU A 228 15.19 10.48 11.06
C LEU A 228 15.29 8.97 10.83
N ILE A 229 15.76 8.18 11.81
CA ILE A 229 16.14 6.77 11.62
C ILE A 229 15.02 5.88 11.05
N PHE A 230 13.75 6.13 11.42
CA PHE A 230 12.61 5.35 10.95
C PHE A 230 11.97 5.90 9.67
N GLN A 231 12.31 7.12 9.24
CA GLN A 231 11.70 7.70 8.03
C GLN A 231 11.99 6.87 6.76
N PRO A 232 13.23 6.41 6.48
CA PRO A 232 13.50 5.54 5.35
C PRO A 232 12.76 4.20 5.44
N VAL A 233 12.54 3.70 6.67
CA VAL A 233 11.80 2.45 6.92
C VAL A 233 10.34 2.62 6.52
N THR A 234 9.69 3.67 7.02
CA THR A 234 8.30 4.03 6.65
C THR A 234 8.18 4.22 5.14
N LEU A 235 9.06 5.02 4.54
CA LEU A 235 9.08 5.28 3.11
C LEU A 235 9.13 3.98 2.29
N THR A 236 10.02 3.07 2.66
CA THR A 236 10.20 1.79 1.98
C THR A 236 8.97 0.90 2.12
N VAL A 237 8.48 0.72 3.35
CA VAL A 237 7.35 -0.17 3.65
C VAL A 237 6.06 0.29 2.96
N LEU A 238 5.74 1.58 3.04
CA LEU A 238 4.51 2.13 2.45
C LEU A 238 4.54 2.04 0.92
N ASN A 239 5.65 2.42 0.28
CA ASN A 239 5.77 2.35 -1.18
C ASN A 239 5.74 0.91 -1.69
N ILE A 240 6.44 -0.02 -1.03
CA ILE A 240 6.39 -1.45 -1.40
C ILE A 240 4.97 -2.00 -1.21
N GLY A 241 4.32 -1.67 -0.10
CA GLY A 241 2.96 -2.11 0.18
C GLY A 241 1.97 -1.62 -0.86
N ALA A 242 1.95 -0.31 -1.13
CA ALA A 242 1.05 0.30 -2.12
C ALA A 242 1.25 -0.28 -3.54
N THR A 243 2.50 -0.45 -3.95
CA THR A 243 2.85 -0.96 -5.29
C THR A 243 2.54 -2.46 -5.44
N ARG A 244 2.80 -3.28 -4.41
CA ARG A 244 2.40 -4.71 -4.40
C ARG A 244 0.90 -4.88 -4.43
N LEU A 245 0.19 -4.12 -3.59
CA LEU A 245 -1.26 -4.11 -3.52
C LEU A 245 -1.92 -3.75 -4.87
N TYR A 246 -1.34 -2.78 -5.57
CA TYR A 246 -1.76 -2.41 -6.92
C TYR A 246 -1.49 -3.51 -7.94
N ARG A 247 -0.26 -4.04 -7.97
CA ARG A 247 0.19 -5.05 -8.94
C ARG A 247 -0.61 -6.34 -8.82
N ASP A 248 -0.87 -6.80 -7.60
CA ASP A 248 -1.60 -8.03 -7.39
C ASP A 248 -3.03 -7.89 -7.90
N LEU A 249 -3.72 -6.79 -7.58
CA LEU A 249 -5.04 -6.52 -8.13
C LEU A 249 -5.03 -6.47 -9.67
N ALA A 250 -4.02 -5.87 -10.27
CA ALA A 250 -3.89 -5.80 -11.73
C ALA A 250 -3.63 -7.18 -12.37
N LYS A 251 -2.82 -8.04 -11.73
CA LYS A 251 -2.57 -9.42 -12.17
C LYS A 251 -3.85 -10.26 -12.13
N PHE A 252 -4.65 -10.13 -11.07
CA PHE A 252 -5.93 -10.83 -10.96
C PHE A 252 -6.97 -10.33 -11.97
N GLY A 253 -7.01 -9.03 -12.26
CA GLY A 253 -7.99 -8.46 -13.20
C GLY A 253 -7.62 -8.57 -14.68
N THR A 254 -6.35 -8.85 -15.00
CA THR A 254 -5.86 -9.05 -16.38
C THR A 254 -4.87 -10.23 -16.38
N PRO A 255 -5.36 -11.47 -16.51
CA PRO A 255 -4.44 -12.58 -16.75
C PRO A 255 -3.68 -12.30 -18.05
N VAL A 256 -2.38 -12.63 -18.07
CA VAL A 256 -1.58 -12.51 -19.29
C VAL A 256 -2.25 -13.39 -20.35
N ILE A 257 -2.55 -12.83 -21.52
CA ILE A 257 -3.00 -13.62 -22.67
C ILE A 257 -1.80 -14.48 -23.08
N SER A 258 -1.70 -15.66 -22.48
CA SER A 258 -0.74 -16.66 -22.89
C SER A 258 -1.28 -17.24 -24.19
N THR A 259 -0.54 -17.10 -25.28
CA THR A 259 -0.91 -17.58 -26.62
C THR A 259 -1.10 -19.10 -26.70
N ASN A 260 -0.89 -19.83 -25.60
CA ASN A 260 -0.97 -21.28 -25.53
C ASN A 260 -2.16 -21.82 -24.73
N ASP A 261 -2.95 -20.99 -24.04
CA ASP A 261 -4.10 -21.47 -23.26
C ASP A 261 -5.41 -20.85 -23.78
N CYS A 262 -6.20 -21.68 -24.46
CA CYS A 262 -7.61 -21.40 -24.78
C CYS A 262 -8.43 -21.31 -23.49
N VAL A 263 -8.36 -20.19 -22.77
CA VAL A 263 -9.27 -19.89 -21.67
C VAL A 263 -10.45 -19.11 -22.24
N HIS A 264 -11.65 -19.66 -22.04
CA HIS A 264 -12.91 -19.03 -22.45
C HIS A 264 -13.00 -17.57 -21.95
N PRO A 265 -13.40 -16.62 -22.81
CA PRO A 265 -13.59 -15.24 -22.39
C PRO A 265 -14.69 -15.17 -21.33
N ILE A 266 -14.38 -14.53 -20.21
CA ILE A 266 -15.36 -14.20 -19.17
C ILE A 266 -16.33 -13.19 -19.76
N HIS A 267 -17.54 -13.64 -20.11
CA HIS A 267 -18.66 -12.76 -20.40
C HIS A 267 -19.13 -12.10 -19.10
N PHE A 268 -19.00 -10.78 -19.01
CA PHE A 268 -19.78 -10.01 -18.05
C PHE A 268 -21.26 -10.23 -18.39
N ALA A 269 -22.04 -10.73 -17.43
CA ALA A 269 -23.47 -10.92 -17.60
C ALA A 269 -24.13 -9.56 -17.85
N THR A 270 -24.36 -9.23 -19.12
CA THR A 270 -25.26 -8.14 -19.51
C THR A 270 -26.65 -8.50 -19.00
N ARG A 271 -27.22 -7.60 -18.19
CA ARG A 271 -28.58 -7.71 -17.65
C ARG A 271 -29.55 -8.08 -18.79
N PRO A 272 -30.40 -9.11 -18.65
CA PRO A 272 -31.35 -9.45 -19.70
C PRO A 272 -32.26 -8.26 -19.95
N THR A 273 -32.26 -7.79 -21.20
CA THR A 273 -33.21 -6.81 -21.72
C THR A 273 -34.61 -7.38 -21.58
N ILE A 274 -35.45 -6.71 -20.79
CA ILE A 274 -36.87 -7.04 -20.66
C ILE A 274 -37.53 -6.75 -22.01
N PRO A 275 -38.11 -7.73 -22.71
CA PRO A 275 -38.92 -7.46 -23.89
C PRO A 275 -40.22 -6.80 -23.43
N SER A 276 -40.38 -5.54 -23.81
CA SER A 276 -41.65 -4.82 -23.82
C SER A 276 -42.56 -5.45 -24.87
N GLY A 277 -43.38 -6.41 -24.45
CA GLY A 277 -44.40 -7.06 -25.28
C GLY A 277 -45.72 -7.13 -24.53
N SER A 278 -46.63 -6.22 -24.87
CA SER A 278 -48.02 -6.26 -24.47
C SER A 278 -48.72 -7.43 -25.16
N SER A 279 -49.26 -8.38 -24.39
CA SER A 279 -50.45 -9.11 -24.83
C SER A 279 -51.20 -9.69 -23.64
N ARG A 280 -52.42 -9.18 -23.49
CA ARG A 280 -53.43 -9.52 -22.50
C ARG A 280 -54.06 -10.85 -22.92
N ARG A 281 -53.82 -11.92 -22.17
CA ARG A 281 -54.66 -13.14 -22.24
C ARG A 281 -55.06 -13.58 -20.84
N THR A 282 -56.33 -13.32 -20.55
CA THR A 282 -57.09 -13.81 -19.41
C THR A 282 -57.29 -15.31 -19.57
N HIS A 283 -56.75 -16.12 -18.67
CA HIS A 283 -57.21 -17.50 -18.47
C HIS A 283 -57.71 -17.65 -17.05
N THR A 284 -59.04 -17.74 -16.96
CA THR A 284 -59.80 -18.14 -15.80
C THR A 284 -59.64 -19.66 -15.62
N TYR A 285 -59.17 -20.10 -14.45
CA TYR A 285 -59.33 -21.48 -14.02
C TYR A 285 -59.88 -21.51 -12.58
N THR A 286 -61.01 -22.19 -12.47
CA THR A 286 -61.82 -22.49 -11.28
C THR A 286 -61.13 -23.55 -10.41
N PHE A 287 -61.06 -23.28 -9.10
CA PHE A 287 -60.84 -24.23 -7.99
C PHE A 287 -62.09 -25.07 -7.74
N PRO A 288 -62.05 -26.29 -7.11
CA PRO A 288 -61.75 -26.47 -5.65
C PRO A 288 -61.17 -27.88 -5.27
N PRO A 289 -61.19 -28.36 -3.99
CA PRO A 289 -60.49 -27.84 -2.81
C PRO A 289 -59.70 -28.92 -2.00
N SER A 290 -59.03 -28.44 -0.94
CA SER A 290 -58.59 -29.09 0.31
C SER A 290 -57.51 -30.18 0.30
N GLU A 291 -56.33 -29.82 0.79
CA GLU A 291 -55.73 -30.52 1.93
C GLU A 291 -54.89 -29.55 2.77
N ILE A 292 -55.08 -29.64 4.08
CA ILE A 292 -54.56 -28.78 5.14
C ILE A 292 -53.35 -29.48 5.78
N LEU A 293 -52.41 -28.67 6.29
CA LEU A 293 -51.46 -28.88 7.40
C LEU A 293 -49.94 -28.88 7.04
N THR A 294 -49.31 -27.73 7.31
CA THR A 294 -47.87 -27.49 7.58
C THR A 294 -47.47 -28.03 8.99
N PRO A 295 -46.20 -27.97 9.51
CA PRO A 295 -44.97 -27.30 9.03
C PRO A 295 -43.61 -28.06 9.16
N LEU A 296 -42.58 -27.45 8.55
CA LEU A 296 -41.11 -27.44 8.80
C LEU A 296 -40.49 -28.32 9.93
N THR A 297 -39.43 -29.08 9.59
CA THR A 297 -38.10 -29.08 10.27
C THR A 297 -37.11 -30.06 9.61
N SER A 298 -35.81 -29.78 9.80
CA SER A 298 -34.65 -30.70 9.66
C SER A 298 -33.81 -30.64 8.38
N MET A 299 -33.00 -29.58 8.33
CA MET A 299 -31.56 -29.65 8.04
C MET A 299 -30.89 -30.86 8.70
N ARG A 300 -29.86 -31.42 8.02
CA ARG A 300 -28.64 -32.07 8.56
C ARG A 300 -28.49 -33.54 8.14
N GLU A 301 -27.77 -33.77 7.04
CA GLU A 301 -26.83 -34.90 6.85
C GLU A 301 -26.21 -34.85 5.44
N THR A 302 -25.08 -34.14 5.29
CA THR A 302 -24.02 -34.44 4.29
C THR A 302 -22.87 -33.45 4.49
N GLN A 303 -22.17 -33.55 5.63
CA GLN A 303 -20.93 -32.80 5.83
C GLN A 303 -20.04 -33.50 6.87
N THR A 304 -19.64 -34.74 6.62
CA THR A 304 -18.67 -35.45 7.49
C THR A 304 -17.63 -36.30 6.76
N SER A 305 -17.65 -36.46 5.44
CA SER A 305 -16.61 -37.30 4.76
C SER A 305 -15.41 -36.53 4.19
N SER A 306 -15.46 -35.21 4.02
CA SER A 306 -14.39 -34.47 3.31
C SER A 306 -13.24 -33.97 4.19
N SER A 307 -13.37 -33.97 5.52
CA SER A 307 -12.36 -33.39 6.42
C SER A 307 -11.31 -34.38 6.93
N GLN A 308 -11.53 -35.69 6.79
CA GLN A 308 -10.53 -36.69 7.22
C GLN A 308 -9.47 -36.97 6.14
N ASP A 309 -9.82 -36.83 4.86
CA ASP A 309 -8.85 -37.04 3.76
C ASP A 309 -7.80 -35.92 3.66
N PHE A 310 -8.16 -34.68 4.03
CA PHE A 310 -7.24 -33.53 3.93
C PHE A 310 -6.19 -33.50 5.06
N ALA A 311 -6.48 -34.09 6.22
CA ALA A 311 -5.53 -34.14 7.34
C ALA A 311 -4.43 -35.21 7.11
N LEU A 312 -4.76 -36.29 6.40
CA LEU A 312 -3.80 -37.37 6.11
C LEU A 312 -2.78 -36.98 5.03
N GLU A 313 -3.16 -36.08 4.11
CA GLU A 313 -2.29 -35.64 3.01
C GLU A 313 -1.25 -34.59 3.45
N ILE A 314 -1.53 -33.84 4.52
CA ILE A 314 -0.56 -32.89 5.12
C ILE A 314 0.50 -33.63 5.94
N SER A 315 0.16 -34.71 6.64
CA SER A 315 1.14 -35.50 7.40
C SER A 315 2.18 -36.17 6.51
N LYS A 316 1.81 -36.61 5.29
CA LYS A 316 2.75 -37.22 4.34
C LYS A 316 3.72 -36.24 3.68
N ARG A 317 3.42 -34.94 3.63
CA ARG A 317 4.33 -33.93 3.05
C ARG A 317 5.39 -33.42 4.03
N VAL A 318 5.19 -33.63 5.33
CA VAL A 318 6.15 -33.19 6.36
C VAL A 318 7.32 -34.17 6.51
N GLU A 319 7.12 -35.47 6.28
CA GLU A 319 8.22 -36.46 6.37
C GLU A 319 9.22 -36.41 5.20
N VAL A 320 8.85 -35.82 4.05
CA VAL A 320 9.72 -35.79 2.85
C VAL A 320 10.74 -34.63 2.89
N GLN A 321 10.60 -33.65 3.78
CA GLN A 321 11.53 -32.51 3.89
C GLN A 321 12.63 -32.68 4.94
N GLN A 322 12.72 -33.83 5.62
CA GLN A 322 13.71 -34.04 6.68
C GLN A 322 14.87 -34.98 6.29
N GLU A 323 14.93 -35.40 5.02
CA GLU A 323 16.06 -36.13 4.42
C GLU A 323 16.53 -35.48 3.11
N VAL A 324 16.98 -34.22 3.16
CA VAL A 324 17.97 -33.64 2.21
C VAL A 324 18.79 -32.57 2.93
#